data_AF-A0A2D5CP57-F1
#
_entry.id   AF-A0A2D5CP57-F1
#
_cell.length_a   1.000
_cell.length_b   1.000
_cell.length_c   1.000
_cell.angle_alpha   90.00
_cell.angle_beta   90.00
_cell.angle_gamma   90.00
#
_symmetry.space_group_name_H-M   'P 1'
#
loop_
_entity.id
_entity.type
_entity.pdbx_description
1 polymer ?
#
loop_
_entity_poly.entity_id
_entity_poly.type
_entity_poly.pdbx_seq_one_letter_code
_entity_poly.pdbx_strand_id
1 'polypeptide(L)'
;MFREVYAWNRANLTNYFEVYLKVPLDELRLRDPKKIYQRYDAGELNNVAGLDLCVYEPLEPHVTLDFEIQPSLWKSPEIIVEHLISELEKVHYVVKPEKNVEQKSRGVLK
;
A
#
# COMPACT_ATOMS: atom_id res chain seq x y z
N MET A 1 1.65 -8.12 -5.12
CA MET A 1 2.37 -8.71 -3.98
C MET A 1 2.13 -10.23 -3.98
N PHE A 2 2.78 -11.04 -3.13
CA PHE A 2 2.53 -12.50 -3.09
C PHE A 2 1.30 -12.84 -2.22
N ARG A 3 0.58 -13.91 -2.54
CA ARG A 3 -0.66 -14.32 -1.83
C ARG A 3 -0.41 -14.60 -0.35
N GLU A 4 0.72 -15.22 -0.07
CA GLU A 4 1.18 -15.59 1.26
C GLU A 4 1.42 -14.34 2.12
N VAL A 5 1.91 -13.25 1.51
CA VAL A 5 2.15 -11.98 2.20
C VAL A 5 0.83 -11.31 2.57
N TYR A 6 -0.15 -11.30 1.66
CA TYR A 6 -1.50 -10.81 1.98
C TYR A 6 -2.14 -11.59 3.14
N ALA A 7 -2.09 -12.92 3.08
CA ALA A 7 -2.64 -13.78 4.13
C ALA A 7 -1.92 -13.59 5.47
N TRP A 8 -0.60 -13.52 5.45
CA TRP A 8 0.20 -13.31 6.64
C TRP A 8 -0.08 -11.94 7.28
N ASN A 9 -0.15 -10.87 6.50
CA ASN A 9 -0.45 -9.53 7.01
C ASN A 9 -1.79 -9.51 7.73
N ARG A 10 -2.84 -10.07 7.12
CA ARG A 10 -4.18 -10.14 7.73
C ARG A 10 -4.22 -10.96 9.02
N ALA A 11 -3.44 -12.03 9.09
CA ALA A 11 -3.41 -12.89 10.27
C ALA A 11 -2.57 -12.32 11.43
N ASN A 12 -1.59 -11.45 11.15
CA ASN A 12 -0.56 -11.07 12.13
C ASN A 12 -0.54 -9.58 12.48
N LEU A 13 -0.99 -8.70 11.59
CA LEU A 13 -1.01 -7.26 11.85
C LEU A 13 -2.33 -6.90 12.54
N THR A 14 -2.23 -6.47 13.79
CA THR A 14 -3.36 -5.83 14.46
C THR A 14 -3.67 -4.56 13.71
N ASN A 15 -4.96 -4.21 13.60
CA ASN A 15 -5.33 -2.91 13.06
C ASN A 15 -4.84 -2.78 11.59
N TYR A 16 -4.95 -3.87 10.81
CA TYR A 16 -4.55 -3.89 9.41
C TYR A 16 -5.67 -3.41 8.50
N PHE A 17 -5.39 -2.38 7.71
CA PHE A 17 -6.28 -1.87 6.68
C PHE A 17 -5.57 -1.91 5.32
N GLU A 18 -6.19 -2.55 4.35
CA GLU A 18 -5.60 -2.84 3.04
C GLU A 18 -6.26 -1.98 1.98
N VAL A 19 -5.47 -1.08 1.38
CA VAL A 19 -5.89 -0.21 0.28
C VAL A 19 -5.24 -0.70 -1.00
N TYR A 20 -6.05 -1.02 -2.01
CA TYR A 20 -5.59 -1.40 -3.33
C TYR A 20 -5.71 -0.23 -4.29
N LEU A 21 -4.58 0.25 -4.81
CA LEU A 21 -4.52 1.27 -5.86
C LEU A 21 -4.46 0.58 -7.22
N LYS A 22 -5.61 0.45 -7.88
CA LYS A 22 -5.71 -0.16 -9.21
C LYS A 22 -5.49 0.92 -10.27
N VAL A 23 -4.26 0.99 -10.77
CA VAL A 23 -3.82 1.94 -11.78
C VAL A 23 -3.36 1.16 -13.01
N PRO A 24 -3.84 1.49 -14.22
CA PRO A 24 -3.42 0.78 -15.44
C PRO A 24 -1.92 1.00 -15.70
N LEU A 25 -1.29 0.01 -16.32
CA LEU A 25 0.16 0.03 -16.56
C LEU A 25 0.60 1.24 -17.38
N ASP A 26 -0.20 1.66 -18.37
CA ASP A 26 0.09 2.81 -19.23
C ASP A 26 0.20 4.12 -18.43
N GLU A 27 -0.63 4.30 -17.41
CA GLU A 27 -0.55 5.45 -16.50
C GLU A 27 0.71 5.42 -15.63
N LEU A 28 1.11 4.23 -15.16
CA LEU A 28 2.34 4.07 -14.39
C LEU A 28 3.58 4.36 -15.25
N ARG A 29 3.57 3.91 -16.51
CA ARG A 29 4.60 4.18 -17.52
C ARG A 29 4.68 5.65 -17.91
N LEU A 30 3.52 6.32 -18.03
CA LEU A 30 3.46 7.75 -18.35
C LEU A 30 4.12 8.60 -17.24
N ARG A 31 3.88 8.25 -15.97
CA ARG A 31 4.41 9.01 -14.83
C ARG A 31 5.91 8.80 -14.65
N ASP A 32 6.36 7.54 -14.74
CA ASP A 32 7.71 6.99 -14.56
C ASP A 32 8.79 7.95 -14.00
N PRO A 33 8.62 8.51 -12.79
CA PRO A 33 9.51 9.55 -12.28
C PRO A 33 10.92 9.01 -11.96
N LYS A 34 11.04 7.69 -11.83
CA LYS A 34 12.27 6.97 -11.50
C LYS A 34 12.86 6.22 -12.69
N LYS A 35 12.27 6.37 -13.89
CA LYS A 35 12.69 5.69 -15.12
C LYS A 35 12.73 4.16 -15.00
N ILE A 36 11.90 3.57 -14.14
CA ILE A 36 11.85 2.13 -13.91
C ILE A 36 11.34 1.43 -15.16
N TYR A 37 10.23 1.92 -15.70
CA TYR A 37 9.60 1.32 -16.88
C TYR A 37 10.43 1.58 -18.14
N GLN A 38 10.96 2.80 -18.30
CA GLN A 38 11.86 3.14 -19.41
C GLN A 38 13.09 2.21 -19.45
N ARG A 39 13.73 1.97 -18.29
CA ARG A 39 14.92 1.11 -18.21
C ARG A 39 14.58 -0.37 -18.41
N TYR A 40 13.40 -0.81 -17.96
CA TYR A 40 12.91 -2.15 -18.26
C TYR A 40 12.73 -2.36 -19.77
N ASP A 41 12.08 -1.42 -20.47
CA ASP A 41 11.88 -1.52 -21.91
C ASP A 41 13.19 -1.47 -22.70
N ALA A 42 14.21 -0.79 -22.17
CA ALA A 42 15.56 -0.77 -22.71
C ALA A 42 16.37 -2.05 -22.42
N GLY A 43 15.85 -2.99 -21.64
CA GLY A 43 16.55 -4.22 -21.23
C GLY A 43 17.64 -4.01 -20.17
N GLU A 44 17.67 -2.85 -19.52
CA GLU A 44 18.66 -2.48 -18.50
C GLU A 44 18.24 -2.89 -17.07
N LEU A 45 16.97 -3.21 -16.89
CA LEU A 45 16.39 -3.56 -15.59
C LEU A 45 15.52 -4.80 -15.72
N ASN A 46 15.73 -5.75 -14.82
CA ASN A 46 14.98 -6.99 -14.71
C ASN A 46 14.35 -7.11 -13.31
N ASN A 47 13.46 -8.08 -13.13
CA ASN A 47 12.70 -8.36 -11.92
C ASN A 47 11.80 -7.18 -11.49
N VAL A 48 11.10 -6.59 -12.45
CA VAL A 48 10.15 -5.50 -12.22
C VAL A 48 8.76 -6.07 -11.95
N ALA A 49 8.25 -5.80 -10.74
CA ALA A 49 6.94 -6.22 -10.29
C ALA A 49 5.83 -5.76 -11.25
N GLY A 50 5.00 -6.70 -11.73
CA GLY A 50 3.91 -6.42 -12.68
C GLY A 50 4.33 -6.42 -14.14
N LEU A 51 5.62 -6.65 -14.42
CA LEU A 51 6.16 -6.86 -15.77
C LEU A 51 6.69 -8.30 -15.87
N ASP A 52 8.01 -8.50 -15.78
CA ASP A 52 8.65 -9.81 -15.80
C ASP A 52 8.60 -10.53 -14.45
N LEU A 53 8.41 -9.81 -13.34
CA LEU A 53 8.13 -10.39 -12.04
C LEU A 53 6.62 -10.45 -11.80
N CYS A 54 6.07 -11.67 -11.80
CA CYS A 54 4.65 -11.91 -11.52
C CYS A 54 4.29 -11.47 -10.10
N VAL A 55 3.20 -10.72 -9.99
CA VAL A 55 2.62 -10.28 -8.72
C VAL A 55 1.13 -10.50 -8.73
N TYR A 56 0.56 -10.81 -7.56
CA TYR A 56 -0.88 -10.95 -7.39
C TYR A 56 -1.48 -9.65 -6.87
N GLU A 57 -2.70 -9.37 -7.31
CA GLU A 57 -3.59 -8.38 -6.72
C GLU A 57 -4.17 -8.91 -5.39
N PRO A 58 -4.54 -8.02 -4.45
CA PRO A 58 -5.26 -8.43 -3.26
C PRO A 58 -6.64 -8.99 -3.64
N LEU A 59 -7.04 -10.10 -3.00
CA LEU A 59 -8.34 -10.72 -3.28
C LEU A 59 -9.52 -9.92 -2.69
N GLU A 60 -9.36 -9.42 -1.46
CA GLU A 60 -10.45 -8.78 -0.70
C GLU A 60 -9.93 -7.54 0.05
N PRO A 61 -9.36 -6.54 -0.65
CA PRO A 61 -8.91 -5.31 -0.02
C PRO A 61 -10.08 -4.60 0.70
N HIS A 62 -9.77 -3.84 1.74
CA HIS A 62 -10.80 -3.07 2.45
C HIS A 62 -11.32 -1.93 1.58
N VAL A 63 -10.43 -1.33 0.78
CA VAL A 63 -10.76 -0.29 -0.19
C VAL A 63 -10.00 -0.55 -1.49
N THR A 64 -10.70 -0.48 -2.60
CA THR A 64 -10.09 -0.43 -3.94
C THR A 64 -10.33 0.95 -4.52
N LEU A 65 -9.24 1.65 -4.84
CA LEU A 65 -9.28 2.88 -5.63
C LEU A 65 -8.94 2.51 -7.06
N ASP A 66 -9.94 2.62 -7.94
CA ASP A 66 -9.79 2.28 -9.35
C ASP A 66 -9.62 3.56 -10.17
N PHE A 67 -8.50 3.65 -10.89
CA PHE A 67 -8.15 4.83 -11.68
C PHE A 67 -9.15 5.11 -12.81
N GLU A 68 -9.63 4.06 -13.47
CA GLU A 68 -10.49 4.19 -14.66
C GLU A 68 -11.94 4.49 -14.26
N ILE A 69 -12.40 3.93 -13.13
CA ILE A 69 -13.79 4.04 -12.70
C ILE A 69 -14.03 5.25 -11.79
N GLN A 70 -13.00 5.73 -11.08
CA GLN A 70 -13.13 6.81 -10.08
C GLN A 70 -12.24 8.03 -10.38
N PRO A 71 -12.22 8.58 -11.61
CA PRO A 71 -11.26 9.62 -12.01
C PRO A 71 -11.31 10.89 -11.15
N SER A 72 -12.45 11.17 -10.50
CA SER A 72 -12.58 12.30 -9.56
C SER A 72 -11.69 12.19 -8.34
N LEU A 73 -11.41 10.97 -7.85
CA LEU A 73 -10.56 10.75 -6.68
C LEU A 73 -9.09 11.06 -6.99
N TRP A 74 -8.68 10.88 -8.24
CA TRP A 74 -7.27 10.99 -8.65
C TRP A 74 -6.83 12.40 -9.03
N LYS A 75 -7.69 13.41 -8.81
CA LYS A 75 -7.39 14.81 -9.10
C LYS A 75 -6.30 15.38 -8.19
N SER A 76 -6.25 14.94 -6.92
CA SER A 76 -5.19 15.31 -5.99
C SER A 76 -5.04 14.27 -4.87
N PRO A 77 -3.87 14.20 -4.21
CA PRO A 77 -3.67 13.32 -3.06
C PRO A 77 -4.63 13.59 -1.90
N GLU A 78 -5.03 14.85 -1.70
CA GLU A 78 -5.91 15.27 -0.60
C GLU A 78 -7.28 14.61 -0.72
N ILE A 79 -7.85 14.55 -1.94
CA ILE A 79 -9.16 13.91 -2.18
C ILE A 79 -9.08 12.41 -1.87
N ILE A 80 -7.97 11.75 -2.23
CA ILE A 80 -7.75 10.34 -1.91
C ILE A 80 -7.71 10.14 -0.39
N VAL A 81 -6.98 11.00 0.33
CA VAL A 81 -6.86 10.93 1.79
C VAL A 81 -8.22 11.14 2.46
N GLU A 82 -8.97 12.17 2.06
CA GLU A 82 -10.32 12.43 2.58
C GLU A 82 -11.25 11.22 2.39
N HIS A 83 -11.19 10.61 1.21
CA HIS A 83 -11.96 9.40 0.92
C HIS A 83 -11.53 8.22 1.81
N LEU A 84 -10.22 7.98 1.97
CA LEU A 84 -9.71 6.90 2.81
C LEU A 84 -10.04 7.07 4.30
N ILE A 85 -10.04 8.30 4.81
CA ILE A 85 -10.48 8.59 6.18
C ILE A 85 -11.95 8.24 6.36
N SER A 86 -12.81 8.62 5.41
CA SER A 86 -14.22 8.25 5.45
C SER A 86 -14.45 6.73 5.41
N GLU A 87 -13.65 5.98 4.63
CA GLU A 87 -13.73 4.52 4.62
C GLU A 87 -13.25 3.90 5.95
N LEU A 88 -12.21 4.43 6.59
CA LEU A 88 -11.72 3.96 7.89
C LEU A 88 -12.77 4.11 9.00
N GLU A 89 -13.51 5.22 9.00
CA GLU A 89 -14.57 5.48 9.99
C GLU A 89 -15.69 4.44 9.92
N LYS A 90 -16.02 3.94 8.72
CA LYS A 90 -17.07 2.91 8.51
C LYS A 90 -16.69 1.56 9.11
N VAL A 91 -15.40 1.24 9.20
CA VAL A 91 -14.92 -0.05 9.69
C VAL A 91 -14.82 -0.07 11.24
N HIS A 92 -15.34 0.95 11.92
CA HIS A 92 -15.28 1.10 13.39
C HIS A 92 -13.85 0.93 13.93
N TYR A 93 -12.88 1.41 13.18
CA TYR A 93 -11.49 1.26 13.53
C TYR A 93 -11.14 2.15 14.73
N VAL A 94 -10.97 1.53 15.89
CA VAL A 94 -10.57 2.24 17.12
C VAL A 94 -9.05 2.31 17.16
N VAL A 95 -8.51 3.51 17.01
CA VAL A 95 -7.10 3.80 17.33
C VAL A 95 -6.89 3.53 18.82
N LYS A 96 -6.27 2.40 19.18
CA LYS A 96 -5.78 2.19 20.55
C LYS A 96 -4.49 3.00 20.71
N PRO A 97 -4.36 3.82 21.76
CA PRO A 97 -3.14 4.59 21.98
C PRO A 97 -1.95 3.63 22.15
N GLU A 98 -0.81 3.98 21.55
CA GLU A 98 0.42 3.21 21.63
C GLU A 98 0.81 3.00 23.10
N LYS A 99 1.15 1.76 23.46
CA LYS A 99 1.79 1.49 24.75
C LYS A 99 3.18 2.11 24.70
N ASN A 100 3.42 3.12 25.55
CA ASN A 100 4.75 3.63 25.84
C ASN A 100 5.70 2.46 26.06
N VAL A 101 6.72 2.34 25.21
CA VAL A 101 7.84 1.43 25.44
C VAL A 101 8.56 1.93 26.69
N GLU A 102 8.30 1.28 27.82
CA GLU A 102 9.05 1.49 29.06
C GLU A 102 10.54 1.32 28.76
N GLN A 103 11.26 2.43 28.80
CA GLN A 103 12.72 2.44 28.79
C GLN A 103 13.19 1.73 30.06
N LYS A 104 13.52 0.45 29.91
CA LYS A 104 14.12 -0.36 30.98
C LYS A 104 15.48 0.24 31.31
N SER A 105 15.53 1.03 32.37
CA SER A 105 16.75 1.55 32.98
C SER A 105 17.66 0.37 33.34
N ARG A 106 18.80 0.27 32.65
CA ARG A 106 19.88 -0.64 33.05
C ARG A 106 20.47 -0.12 34.36
N GLY A 107 20.24 -0.87 35.44
CA GLY A 107 20.97 -0.70 36.67
C GLY A 107 22.46 -0.96 36.43
N VAL A 108 23.30 0.01 36.79
CA VAL A 108 24.74 -0.18 36.94
C VAL A 108 24.97 -0.51 38.41
N LEU A 109 25.32 -1.78 38.67
CA LEU A 109 25.87 -2.20 39.96
C LEU A 109 27.23 -1.52 40.17
N LYS A 110 27.41 -0.91 41.35
CA LYS A 110 28.72 -0.64 41.94
C LYS A 110 29.20 -1.89 42.66
#